data_AF-A0A951LY51-F1
#
_entry.id   AF-A0A951LY51-F1
#
_cell.length_a   1.000
_cell.length_b   1.000
_cell.length_c   1.000
_cell.angle_alpha   90.00
_cell.angle_beta   90.00
_cell.angle_gamma   90.00
#
_symmetry.space_group_name_H-M   'P 1'
#
loop_
_entity.id
_entity.type
_entity.pdbx_description
1 polymer ?
#
loop_
_entity_poly.entity_id
_entity_poly.type
_entity_poly.pdbx_seq_one_letter_code
_entity_poly.pdbx_strand_id
1 'polypeptide(L)' 'MPSMPIAQPPSPDDSASAADYVASMSEGLAVIARRHGFTALGYILEMARLEAENISAQGSGRTGN' A
#
# COMPACT_ATOMS: atom_id res chain seq x y z
N MET A 1 -6.19 -1.94 -40.32
CA MET A 1 -6.70 -1.26 -39.11
C MET A 1 -5.76 -1.62 -37.95
N PRO A 2 -4.98 -0.69 -37.38
CA PRO A 2 -4.15 -1.00 -36.20
C PRO A 2 -5.03 -1.06 -34.94
N SER A 3 -4.97 -2.18 -34.22
CA SER A 3 -5.66 -2.38 -32.94
C SER A 3 -5.00 -1.49 -31.87
N MET A 4 -5.79 -0.62 -31.22
CA MET A 4 -5.31 0.13 -30.06
C MET A 4 -4.96 -0.83 -28.91
N PRO A 5 -3.91 -0.56 -28.13
CA PRO A 5 -3.70 -1.29 -26.88
C PRO A 5 -4.86 -0.90 -25.96
N ILE A 6 -5.71 -1.85 -25.63
CA ILE A 6 -6.65 -1.70 -24.52
C ILE A 6 -5.76 -1.42 -23.30
N ALA A 7 -5.95 -0.28 -22.64
CA ALA A 7 -5.30 0.00 -21.37
C ALA A 7 -5.69 -1.14 -20.42
N GLN A 8 -4.75 -2.05 -20.20
CA GLN A 8 -4.94 -3.18 -19.31
C GLN A 8 -5.26 -2.60 -17.92
N PRO A 9 -6.43 -2.90 -17.32
CA PRO A 9 -6.71 -2.48 -15.96
C PRO A 9 -5.59 -3.02 -15.04
N PRO A 10 -5.18 -2.27 -14.02
CA PRO A 10 -4.07 -2.65 -13.14
C PRO A 10 -4.30 -4.08 -12.66
N SER A 11 -3.30 -4.93 -12.88
CA SER A 11 -3.42 -6.33 -12.52
C SER A 11 -3.42 -6.43 -10.99
N PRO A 12 -4.20 -7.34 -10.38
CA PRO A 12 -4.27 -7.48 -8.93
C PRO A 12 -2.89 -7.66 -8.26
N ASP A 13 -1.90 -8.17 -8.99
CA ASP A 13 -0.50 -8.29 -8.55
C ASP A 13 0.19 -6.93 -8.26
N ASP A 14 -0.21 -5.85 -8.93
CA ASP A 14 0.33 -4.50 -8.69
C ASP A 14 -0.16 -3.92 -7.36
N SER A 15 -1.35 -4.32 -6.91
CA SER A 15 -1.98 -3.77 -5.71
C SER A 15 -1.30 -4.24 -4.43
N ALA A 16 -0.85 -5.50 -4.39
CA ALA A 16 -0.11 -6.04 -3.25
C ALA A 16 1.27 -5.38 -3.12
N SER A 17 1.99 -5.22 -4.24
CA SER A 17 3.29 -4.55 -4.28
C SER A 17 3.20 -3.07 -3.89
N ALA A 18 2.16 -2.39 -4.36
CA ALA A 18 1.88 -1.01 -3.96
C ALA A 18 1.56 -0.90 -2.47
N ALA A 19 0.81 -1.86 -1.92
CA ALA A 19 0.46 -1.88 -0.51
C ALA A 19 1.69 -2.11 0.39
N ASP A 20 2.59 -3.02 0.04
CA ASP A 20 3.85 -3.22 0.78
C ASP A 20 4.72 -1.95 0.79
N TYR A 21 4.78 -1.24 -0.35
CA TYR A 21 5.48 0.04 -0.43
C TYR A 21 4.85 1.10 0.49
N VAL A 22 3.51 1.21 0.49
CA VAL A 22 2.78 2.14 1.36
C VAL A 22 2.99 1.80 2.83
N ALA A 23 3.01 0.51 3.21
CA ALA A 23 3.29 0.08 4.57
C ALA A 23 4.68 0.54 5.04
N SER A 24 5.71 0.28 4.23
CA SER A 24 7.10 0.67 4.51
C SER A 24 7.28 2.18 4.64
N MET A 25 6.70 2.96 3.70
CA MET A 25 6.75 4.42 3.78
C MET A 25 6.02 4.97 5.00
N SER A 26 4.83 4.44 5.29
CA SER A 26 4.00 4.89 6.41
C SER A 26 4.69 4.67 7.76
N GLU A 27 5.42 3.56 7.93
CA GLU A 27 6.22 3.28 9.12
C GLU A 27 7.28 4.37 9.36
N GLY A 28 8.09 4.68 8.35
CA GLY A 28 9.14 5.70 8.46
C GLY A 28 8.57 7.09 8.76
N LEU A 29 7.48 7.47 8.08
CA LEU A 29 6.81 8.74 8.30
C LEU A 29 6.16 8.82 9.68
N ALA A 30 5.58 7.73 10.20
CA ALA A 30 4.98 7.72 11.54
C ALA A 30 6.02 7.98 12.64
N VAL A 31 7.23 7.42 12.48
CA VAL A 31 8.35 7.70 13.38
C VAL A 31 8.77 9.17 13.32
N ILE A 32 8.90 9.74 12.12
CA ILE A 32 9.25 11.16 11.93
C ILE A 32 8.17 12.06 12.53
N ALA A 33 6.91 11.80 12.24
CA ALA A 33 5.78 12.56 12.76
C ALA A 33 5.77 12.60 14.29
N ARG A 34 5.96 11.44 14.94
CA ARG A 34 6.05 11.34 16.41
C ARG A 34 7.24 12.11 16.97
N ARG A 35 8.41 12.04 16.32
CA ARG A 35 9.62 12.79 16.73
C ARG A 35 9.44 14.31 16.68
N HIS A 36 8.63 14.82 15.74
CA HIS A 36 8.36 16.24 15.60
C HIS A 36 7.10 16.72 16.34
N GLY A 37 6.48 15.88 17.17
CA GLY A 37 5.30 16.25 17.95
C GLY A 37 3.97 16.22 17.17
N PHE A 38 3.97 15.72 15.93
CA PHE A 38 2.76 15.50 15.14
C PHE A 38 2.08 14.18 15.51
N THR A 39 1.70 14.02 16.77
CA THR A 39 1.19 12.77 17.33
C THR A 39 -0.02 12.23 16.57
N ALA A 40 -1.00 13.08 16.25
CA ALA A 40 -2.20 12.68 15.50
C ALA A 40 -1.85 12.15 14.09
N LEU A 41 -0.92 12.81 13.40
CA LEU A 41 -0.43 12.36 12.10
C LEU A 41 0.29 11.00 12.22
N GLY A 42 1.11 10.81 13.25
CA GLY A 42 1.75 9.53 13.52
C GLY A 42 0.76 8.39 13.72
N TYR A 43 -0.37 8.65 14.39
CA TYR A 43 -1.46 7.68 14.52
C TYR A 43 -2.12 7.36 13.16
N ILE A 44 -2.42 8.37 12.34
CA ILE A 44 -3.02 8.15 11.03
C ILE A 44 -2.11 7.32 10.12
N LEU A 45 -0.80 7.59 10.15
CA LEU A 45 0.18 6.84 9.37
C LEU A 45 0.31 5.38 9.86
N GLU A 46 0.20 5.14 11.16
CA GLU A 46 0.13 3.78 11.70
C GLU A 46 -1.12 3.04 11.20
N MET A 47 -2.28 3.70 11.19
CA MET A 47 -3.50 3.12 10.65
C MET A 47 -3.39 2.83 9.15
N ALA A 48 -2.78 3.73 8.38
CA ALA A 48 -2.55 3.54 6.95
C ALA A 48 -1.60 2.37 6.66
N ARG A 49 -0.58 2.17 7.49
CA ARG A 49 0.31 1.00 7.43
C ARG A 49 -0.47 -0.29 7.64
N LEU A 50 -1.25 -0.39 8.71
CA LEU A 50 -2.03 -1.59 9.04
C LEU A 50 -3.02 -1.96 7.92
N GLU A 51 -3.65 -0.96 7.30
CA GLU A 51 -4.55 -1.18 6.16
C GLU A 51 -3.79 -1.70 4.93
N ALA A 52 -2.60 -1.15 4.66
CA ALA A 52 -1.78 -1.59 3.55
C ALA A 52 -1.26 -3.03 3.75
N GLU A 53 -0.81 -3.39 4.95
CA GLU A 53 -0.42 -4.76 5.30
C GLU A 53 -1.61 -5.74 5.14
N ASN A 54 -2.83 -5.31 5.47
CA ASN A 54 -4.04 -6.11 5.27
C ASN A 54 -4.31 -6.35 3.76
N ILE A 55 -4.13 -5.33 2.92
CA ILE A 55 -4.30 -5.45 1.47
C ILE A 55 -3.24 -6.37 0.86
N SER A 56 -1.97 -6.25 1.25
CA SER A 56 -0.90 -7.10 0.72
C SER A 56 -1.07 -8.58 1.12
N ALA A 57 -1.51 -8.83 2.36
CA ALA A 57 -1.86 -10.18 2.82
C ALA A 57 -3.02 -10.80 2.01
N GLN A 58 -4.04 -10.01 1.65
CA GLN A 58 -5.15 -10.46 0.81
C GLN A 58 -4.75 -10.71 -0.65
N GLY A 59 -3.83 -9.90 -1.19
CA GLY A 59 -3.27 -10.09 -2.53
C GLY A 59 -2.49 -11.40 -2.66
N SER A 60 -1.66 -11.74 -1.66
CA SER A 60 -0.91 -13.00 -1.63
C SER A 60 -1.80 -14.25 -1.55
N GLY A 61 -2.99 -14.15 -0.93
CA GLY A 61 -3.94 -15.26 -0.83
C GLY A 61 -4.68 -15.59 -2.13
N ARG A 62 -4.63 -14.72 -3.16
CA ARG A 62 -5.40 -14.89 -4.41
C ARG A 62 -4.63 -15.58 -5.53
N THR A 63 -3.30 -15.71 -5.42
CA THR A 63 -2.42 -16.26 -6.46
C THR A 63 -2.08 -17.75 -6.25
N GLY A 64 -2.73 -18.43 -5.29
CA GLY A 64 -2.55 -19.86 -5.02
C GLY A 64 -3.84 -20.68 -5.19
N ASN A 65 -4.30 -20.91 -6.43
CA ASN A 65 -5.23 -22.00 -6.77
C ASN A 65 -5.15 -22.36 -8.26
#